data_AF-A0A1F5TNZ0-F1
#
_entry.id   AF-A0A1F5TNZ0-F1
#
_cell.length_a   1.000
_cell.length_b   1.000
_cell.length_c   1.000
_cell.angle_alpha   90.00
_cell.angle_beta   90.00
_cell.angle_gamma   90.00
#
_symmetry.space_group_name_H-M   'P 1'
#
loop_
_entity.id
_entity.type
_entity.pdbx_description
1 polymer ?
#
loop_
_entity_poly.entity_id
_entity_poly.type
_entity_poly.pdbx_seq_one_letter_code
_entity_poly.pdbx_strand_id
1 'polypeptide(L)'
;MQKLETWLKLNQSALQAWCREVIQDRFDKLVAVAHHRPINKVKPLREVTALTRRQELARRWGFRFNAFAKVLNLMDFWPRTGQDAVADFLGPEVDFKAVVNILNGASDIDYENLYLEAQRIFCGLKIHRFSQKNPPEHECPSSLSVPDILLGAVIERLNRHLPVAVRERAQELSLLNLDESVSNSRRIQLSRERDRMYQEYPVSGEFQELSSTLEQALEELRLPAGHPGSLVSMEQLKRDWGGVDVIAPIAHYDFRLGWEARCLLVVFPDAFICPSGFQQPHDVKELGVVVPRHTEAEEIVAACLCDQYPDNFWNLPGMRCPLSECPPAQLWDIIFPGGEAIDTVGNAATVASHLPALVETLGRPARVIIITTPVHAARALVEFQSRISPEYAECIGVREVASPVMQKIGSRCDPHGILDIFCEYIKRLYMLASS
;
A
#
# COMPACT_ATOMS: atom_id res chain seq x y z
N MET A 1 3.49 -5.67 -41.74
CA MET A 1 4.51 -5.04 -40.89
C MET A 1 4.85 -3.61 -41.30
N GLN A 2 5.33 -3.34 -42.52
CA GLN A 2 5.78 -2.00 -42.95
C GLN A 2 4.77 -0.84 -42.77
N LYS A 3 3.47 -1.08 -42.98
CA LYS A 3 2.41 -0.07 -42.75
C LYS A 3 2.19 0.23 -41.26
N LEU A 4 2.31 -0.78 -40.39
CA LEU A 4 2.16 -0.64 -38.94
C LEU A 4 3.36 0.09 -38.34
N GLU A 5 4.58 -0.26 -38.76
CA GLU A 5 5.81 0.43 -38.35
C GLU A 5 5.83 1.90 -38.75
N THR A 6 5.36 2.20 -39.97
CA THR A 6 5.24 3.59 -40.46
C THR A 6 4.20 4.36 -39.64
N TRP A 7 3.05 3.75 -39.35
CA TRP A 7 2.02 4.37 -38.50
C TRP A 7 2.52 4.60 -37.07
N LEU A 8 3.20 3.63 -36.45
CA LEU A 8 3.78 3.75 -35.12
C LEU A 8 4.84 4.85 -35.06
N LYS A 9 5.72 4.96 -36.06
CA LYS A 9 6.71 6.04 -36.15
C LYS A 9 6.06 7.42 -36.30
N LEU A 10 5.01 7.53 -37.12
CA LEU A 10 4.30 8.80 -37.32
C LEU A 10 3.51 9.24 -36.07
N ASN A 11 3.08 8.28 -35.24
CA ASN A 11 2.32 8.56 -34.01
C ASN A 11 3.18 8.48 -32.74
N GLN A 12 4.48 8.24 -32.85
CA GLN A 12 5.37 8.09 -31.70
C GLN A 12 5.40 9.36 -30.84
N SER A 13 5.42 10.54 -31.45
CA SER A 13 5.36 11.82 -30.72
C SER A 13 4.05 12.00 -29.97
N ALA A 14 2.92 11.62 -30.57
CA ALA A 14 1.60 11.68 -29.93
C ALA A 14 1.48 10.67 -28.77
N LEU A 15 2.02 9.45 -28.96
CA LEU A 15 2.06 8.43 -27.91
C LEU A 15 2.90 8.90 -26.71
N GLN A 16 4.07 9.47 -26.95
CA GLN A 16 4.93 9.97 -25.86
C GLN A 16 4.30 11.18 -25.16
N ALA A 17 3.61 12.06 -25.88
CA ALA A 17 2.84 13.15 -25.29
C ALA A 17 1.72 12.61 -24.37
N TRP A 18 0.97 11.61 -24.83
CA TRP A 18 -0.06 10.93 -24.03
C TRP A 18 0.53 10.26 -22.79
N CYS A 19 1.66 9.54 -22.91
CA CYS A 19 2.30 8.87 -21.77
C CYS A 19 2.66 9.88 -20.66
N ARG A 20 3.26 11.02 -21.05
CA ARG A 20 3.64 12.07 -20.09
C ARG A 20 2.41 12.77 -19.49
N GLU A 21 1.36 13.00 -20.29
CA GLU A 21 0.09 13.53 -19.78
C GLU A 21 -0.49 12.62 -18.71
N VAL A 22 -0.59 11.31 -18.96
CA VAL A 22 -1.17 10.33 -18.01
C VAL A 22 -0.40 10.31 -16.69
N ILE A 23 0.93 10.21 -16.75
CA ILE A 23 1.78 10.15 -15.56
C ILE A 23 1.67 11.46 -14.76
N GLN A 24 1.63 12.61 -15.44
CA GLN A 24 1.49 13.90 -14.77
C GLN A 24 0.09 14.11 -14.19
N ASP A 25 -0.96 13.73 -14.93
CA ASP A 25 -2.36 13.79 -14.50
C ASP A 25 -2.56 13.00 -13.19
N ARG A 26 -2.06 11.78 -13.15
CA ARG A 26 -2.11 10.92 -11.97
C ARG A 26 -1.28 11.49 -10.83
N PHE A 27 -0.05 11.95 -11.09
CA PHE A 27 0.78 12.59 -10.06
C PHE A 27 0.14 13.83 -9.44
N ASP A 28 -0.53 14.69 -10.22
CA ASP A 28 -1.10 15.93 -9.70
C ASP A 28 -2.42 15.72 -8.94
N LYS A 29 -3.19 14.74 -9.38
CA LYS A 29 -4.59 14.56 -8.97
C LYS A 29 -4.79 13.48 -7.93
N LEU A 30 -3.89 12.50 -7.88
CA LEU A 30 -3.96 11.48 -6.84
C LEU A 30 -3.39 11.95 -5.52
N VAL A 31 -3.96 11.40 -4.48
CA VAL A 31 -3.39 11.43 -3.15
C VAL A 31 -2.31 10.34 -3.09
N ALA A 32 -1.03 10.70 -2.89
CA ALA A 32 0.05 9.72 -2.66
C ALA A 32 -0.03 9.04 -1.28
N VAL A 33 -1.23 8.99 -0.70
CA VAL A 33 -1.57 8.45 0.60
C VAL A 33 -2.61 7.40 0.32
N ALA A 34 -2.49 6.24 0.94
CA ALA A 34 -3.62 5.34 0.94
C ALA A 34 -4.74 6.00 1.73
N HIS A 35 -5.73 6.51 1.01
CA HIS A 35 -7.01 6.81 1.62
C HIS A 35 -7.69 5.46 1.82
N HIS A 36 -7.19 4.66 2.75
CA HIS A 36 -7.92 3.48 3.13
C HIS A 36 -9.36 3.90 3.42
N ARG A 37 -10.33 3.15 2.87
CA ARG A 37 -11.69 3.20 3.40
C ARG A 37 -11.50 3.25 4.90
N PRO A 38 -12.20 4.15 5.62
CA PRO A 38 -12.33 3.96 7.05
C PRO A 38 -12.56 2.48 7.20
N ILE A 39 -11.71 1.76 7.93
CA ILE A 39 -12.03 0.39 8.30
C ILE A 39 -13.13 0.56 9.36
N ASN A 40 -14.25 1.14 8.93
CA ASN A 40 -15.56 1.19 9.48
C ASN A 40 -16.30 0.09 8.73
N LYS A 41 -15.71 -1.11 8.65
CA LYS A 41 -16.56 -2.29 8.60
C LYS A 41 -17.17 -2.38 10.01
N VAL A 42 -18.14 -1.48 10.28
CA VAL A 42 -18.94 -1.41 11.51
C VAL A 42 -19.66 -2.74 11.76
N LYS A 43 -19.68 -3.64 10.77
CA LYS A 43 -20.20 -4.99 10.94
C LYS A 43 -19.23 -5.81 11.79
N PRO A 44 -19.60 -6.13 13.04
CA PRO A 44 -18.78 -6.98 13.87
C PRO A 44 -18.63 -8.34 13.20
N LEU A 45 -17.44 -8.92 13.32
CA LEU A 45 -17.27 -10.35 13.07
C LEU A 45 -18.22 -11.10 13.98
N ARG A 46 -19.00 -12.03 13.39
CA ARG A 46 -19.94 -12.88 14.12
C ARG A 46 -19.29 -14.20 14.50
N GLU A 47 -18.53 -14.76 13.57
CA GLU A 47 -17.79 -16.02 13.69
C GLU A 47 -16.35 -15.79 13.23
N VAL A 48 -15.45 -16.65 13.70
CA VAL A 48 -14.04 -16.61 13.34
C VAL A 48 -13.56 -18.02 13.03
N THR A 49 -12.70 -18.12 12.01
CA THR A 49 -12.01 -19.36 11.67
C THR A 49 -11.28 -19.95 12.89
N ALA A 50 -11.28 -21.27 13.03
CA ALA A 50 -10.66 -21.99 14.14
C ALA A 50 -9.17 -21.62 14.30
N LEU A 51 -8.67 -21.61 15.54
CA LEU A 51 -7.30 -21.20 15.87
C LEU A 51 -6.24 -21.93 15.03
N THR A 52 -6.32 -23.26 14.96
CA THR A 52 -5.37 -24.10 14.23
C THR A 52 -5.30 -23.70 12.75
N ARG A 53 -6.46 -23.40 12.15
CA ARG A 53 -6.54 -22.95 10.76
C ARG A 53 -6.00 -21.52 10.60
N ARG A 54 -6.26 -20.61 11.53
CA ARG A 54 -5.68 -19.25 11.51
C ARG A 54 -4.16 -19.29 11.57
N GLN A 55 -3.59 -20.10 12.47
CA GLN A 55 -2.14 -20.29 12.59
C GLN A 55 -1.54 -20.94 11.33
N GLU A 56 -2.23 -21.92 10.74
CA GLU A 56 -1.82 -22.52 9.48
C GLU A 56 -1.79 -21.50 8.35
N LEU A 57 -2.86 -20.71 8.20
CA LEU A 57 -2.95 -19.66 7.18
C LEU A 57 -1.89 -18.58 7.38
N ALA A 58 -1.72 -18.09 8.61
CA ALA A 58 -0.69 -17.09 8.91
C ALA A 58 0.71 -17.60 8.57
N ARG A 59 1.02 -18.86 8.90
CA ARG A 59 2.30 -19.50 8.56
C ARG A 59 2.47 -19.66 7.05
N ARG A 60 1.43 -20.17 6.37
CA ARG A 60 1.42 -20.39 4.92
C ARG A 60 1.63 -19.10 4.14
N TRP A 61 1.08 -18.00 4.64
CA TRP A 61 1.09 -16.69 3.98
C TRP A 61 2.14 -15.73 4.52
N GLY A 62 2.93 -16.15 5.50
CA GLY A 62 3.97 -15.33 6.11
C GLY A 62 3.45 -14.14 6.92
N PHE A 63 2.20 -14.17 7.37
CA PHE A 63 1.64 -13.12 8.23
C PHE A 63 2.25 -13.23 9.63
N ARG A 64 2.82 -12.12 10.10
CA ARG A 64 3.45 -11.94 11.41
C ARG A 64 2.88 -10.67 12.03
N PHE A 65 2.70 -10.66 13.35
CA PHE A 65 2.04 -9.55 14.05
C PHE A 65 2.72 -9.16 15.37
N ASN A 66 3.93 -9.65 15.65
CA ASN A 66 4.56 -9.48 16.96
C ASN A 66 4.97 -8.02 17.18
N ALA A 67 5.60 -7.42 16.17
CA ALA A 67 5.96 -6.01 16.21
C ALA A 67 4.72 -5.12 16.25
N PHE A 68 3.65 -5.47 15.52
CA PHE A 68 2.38 -4.74 15.60
C PHE A 68 1.75 -4.79 16.99
N ALA A 69 1.72 -5.97 17.61
CA ALA A 69 1.26 -6.14 18.98
C ALA A 69 2.09 -5.26 19.94
N LYS A 70 3.42 -5.23 19.73
CA LYS A 70 4.31 -4.35 20.48
C LYS A 70 4.01 -2.86 20.26
N VAL A 71 3.73 -2.41 19.02
CA VAL A 71 3.31 -1.01 18.76
C VAL A 71 2.07 -0.67 19.58
N LEU A 72 1.04 -1.51 19.56
CA LEU A 72 -0.20 -1.28 20.34
C LEU A 72 0.06 -1.24 21.85
N ASN A 73 0.95 -2.12 22.35
CA ASN A 73 1.36 -2.11 23.75
C ASN A 73 2.11 -0.84 24.13
N LEU A 74 3.03 -0.36 23.29
CA LEU A 74 3.74 0.92 23.48
C LEU A 74 2.79 2.13 23.43
N MET A 75 1.61 1.98 22.83
CA MET A 75 0.55 2.99 22.82
C MET A 75 -0.46 2.82 23.94
N ASP A 76 -0.27 1.87 24.86
CA ASP A 76 -1.20 1.55 25.94
C ASP A 76 -2.62 1.21 25.42
N PHE A 77 -2.72 0.67 24.19
CA PHE A 77 -3.99 0.49 23.50
C PHE A 77 -4.92 -0.47 24.23
N TRP A 78 -4.44 -1.67 24.57
CA TRP A 78 -5.28 -2.70 25.19
C TRP A 78 -5.85 -2.27 26.54
N PRO A 79 -5.03 -1.79 27.50
CA PRO A 79 -5.56 -1.33 28.78
C PRO A 79 -6.59 -0.22 28.63
N ARG A 80 -6.39 0.72 27.70
CA ARG A 80 -7.35 1.80 27.41
C ARG A 80 -8.68 1.28 26.84
N THR A 81 -8.65 0.18 26.09
CA THR A 81 -9.86 -0.50 25.57
C THR A 81 -10.46 -1.54 26.53
N GLY A 82 -9.93 -1.66 27.76
CA GLY A 82 -10.40 -2.62 28.77
C GLY A 82 -9.97 -4.06 28.53
N GLN A 83 -8.87 -4.28 27.80
CA GLN A 83 -8.30 -5.60 27.50
C GLN A 83 -6.89 -5.72 28.08
N ASP A 84 -6.45 -6.95 28.37
CA ASP A 84 -5.06 -7.22 28.73
C ASP A 84 -4.13 -7.05 27.51
N ALA A 85 -2.86 -6.74 27.79
CA ALA A 85 -1.85 -6.57 26.75
C ALA A 85 -1.74 -7.83 25.89
N VAL A 86 -1.98 -7.68 24.59
CA VAL A 86 -1.87 -8.78 23.63
C VAL A 86 -0.41 -8.92 23.21
N ALA A 87 0.18 -10.07 23.50
CA ALA A 87 1.55 -10.40 23.07
C ALA A 87 1.60 -11.16 21.74
N ASP A 88 0.61 -12.04 21.49
CA ASP A 88 0.47 -12.80 20.25
C ASP A 88 -1.00 -12.91 19.85
N PHE A 89 -1.37 -12.26 18.75
CA PHE A 89 -2.73 -12.27 18.21
C PHE A 89 -3.26 -13.65 17.84
N LEU A 90 -2.38 -14.64 17.63
CA LEU A 90 -2.72 -16.01 17.28
C LEU A 90 -2.48 -16.98 18.44
N GLY A 91 -2.40 -16.48 19.67
CA GLY A 91 -2.34 -17.28 20.88
C GLY A 91 -3.69 -17.92 21.27
N PRO A 92 -3.69 -19.05 22.00
CA PRO A 92 -4.91 -19.72 22.45
C PRO A 92 -5.71 -18.92 23.48
N GLU A 93 -5.04 -18.08 24.27
CA GLU A 93 -5.65 -17.24 25.30
C GLU A 93 -6.29 -15.96 24.75
N VAL A 94 -6.12 -15.67 23.44
CA VAL A 94 -6.61 -14.44 22.83
C VAL A 94 -8.02 -14.64 22.28
N ASP A 95 -8.96 -13.82 22.75
CA ASP A 95 -10.25 -13.63 22.08
C ASP A 95 -10.04 -12.86 20.76
N PHE A 96 -9.70 -13.62 19.72
CA PHE A 96 -9.40 -13.06 18.40
C PHE A 96 -10.58 -12.28 17.81
N LYS A 97 -11.82 -12.70 18.09
CA LYS A 97 -13.01 -12.01 17.60
C LYS A 97 -13.12 -10.63 18.25
N ALA A 98 -12.96 -10.56 19.58
CA ALA A 98 -12.97 -9.29 20.30
C ALA A 98 -11.84 -8.38 19.82
N VAL A 99 -10.62 -8.90 19.72
CA VAL A 99 -9.45 -8.17 19.20
C VAL A 99 -9.72 -7.53 17.84
N VAL A 100 -10.20 -8.32 16.87
CA VAL A 100 -10.43 -7.79 15.52
C VAL A 100 -11.56 -6.76 15.53
N ASN A 101 -12.63 -6.99 16.30
CA ASN A 101 -13.73 -6.03 16.46
C ASN A 101 -13.32 -4.73 17.15
N ILE A 102 -12.38 -4.77 18.10
CA ILE A 102 -11.83 -3.57 18.73
C ILE A 102 -10.95 -2.82 17.72
N LEU A 103 -10.09 -3.52 16.97
CA LEU A 103 -9.19 -2.88 16.01
C LEU A 103 -9.90 -2.35 14.75
N ASN A 104 -11.05 -2.90 14.40
CA ASN A 104 -11.87 -2.46 13.26
C ASN A 104 -12.96 -1.44 13.63
N GLY A 105 -13.02 -1.00 14.89
CA GLY A 105 -14.01 -0.03 15.36
C GLY A 105 -15.46 -0.53 15.40
N ALA A 106 -15.70 -1.85 15.40
CA ALA A 106 -17.04 -2.43 15.57
C ALA A 106 -17.44 -2.60 17.06
N SER A 107 -16.54 -2.26 17.98
CA SER A 107 -16.82 -2.20 19.42
C SER A 107 -17.38 -0.84 19.82
N ASP A 108 -18.29 -0.83 20.80
CA ASP A 108 -18.88 0.39 21.38
C ASP A 108 -17.89 1.05 22.36
N ILE A 109 -16.85 1.67 21.79
CA ILE A 109 -15.77 2.33 22.52
C ILE A 109 -15.63 3.75 21.99
N ASP A 110 -15.48 4.71 22.90
CA ASP A 110 -15.14 6.09 22.55
C ASP A 110 -13.63 6.28 22.48
N TYR A 111 -13.05 5.83 21.37
CA TYR A 111 -11.61 5.83 21.11
C TYR A 111 -10.98 7.23 21.16
N GLU A 112 -11.72 8.27 20.78
CA GLU A 112 -11.23 9.65 20.82
C GLU A 112 -10.96 10.12 22.25
N ASN A 113 -11.83 9.74 23.20
CA ASN A 113 -11.66 10.05 24.61
C ASN A 113 -10.60 9.18 25.30
N LEU A 114 -10.17 8.08 24.67
CA LEU A 114 -9.08 7.27 25.19
C LEU A 114 -7.71 7.97 25.09
N TYR A 115 -7.51 8.92 24.17
CA TYR A 115 -6.22 9.56 23.91
C TYR A 115 -6.32 11.09 23.92
N LEU A 116 -6.69 11.67 25.06
CA LEU A 116 -6.85 13.12 25.22
C LEU A 116 -5.57 13.90 24.85
N GLU A 117 -4.40 13.31 25.03
CA GLU A 117 -3.13 13.93 24.63
C GLU A 117 -3.04 14.22 23.11
N ALA A 118 -3.73 13.41 22.30
CA ALA A 118 -3.73 13.52 20.84
C ALA A 118 -4.98 14.27 20.31
N GLN A 119 -5.82 14.82 21.20
CA GLN A 119 -7.09 15.48 20.83
C GLN A 119 -6.91 16.57 19.77
N ARG A 120 -5.84 17.37 19.86
CA ARG A 120 -5.53 18.41 18.86
C ARG A 120 -5.34 17.81 17.46
N ILE A 121 -4.63 16.68 17.37
CA ILE A 121 -4.39 15.98 16.11
C ILE A 121 -5.71 15.39 15.61
N PHE A 122 -6.54 14.81 16.48
CA PHE A 122 -7.86 14.28 16.10
C PHE A 122 -8.78 15.37 15.56
N CYS A 123 -8.84 16.54 16.21
CA CYS A 123 -9.58 17.69 15.69
C CYS A 123 -9.08 18.09 14.29
N GLY A 124 -7.75 18.14 14.10
CA GLY A 124 -7.15 18.39 12.79
C GLY A 124 -7.56 17.34 11.74
N LEU A 125 -7.43 16.05 12.07
CA LEU A 125 -7.83 14.94 11.19
C LEU A 125 -9.31 15.03 10.83
N LYS A 126 -10.19 15.33 11.79
CA LYS A 126 -11.62 15.51 11.51
C LYS A 126 -11.87 16.68 10.56
N ILE A 127 -11.18 17.80 10.75
CA ILE A 127 -11.29 18.94 9.83
C ILE A 127 -10.85 18.50 8.44
N HIS A 128 -9.68 17.86 8.30
CA HIS A 128 -9.21 17.43 6.98
C HIS A 128 -10.11 16.37 6.34
N ARG A 129 -10.67 15.42 7.11
CA ARG A 129 -11.52 14.31 6.61
C ARG A 129 -12.98 14.72 6.37
N PHE A 130 -13.53 15.62 7.18
CA PHE A 130 -14.97 15.89 7.25
C PHE A 130 -15.36 17.35 6.95
N SER A 131 -14.42 18.30 6.82
CA SER A 131 -14.77 19.71 6.58
C SER A 131 -15.56 19.97 5.30
N GLN A 132 -15.68 18.97 4.40
CA GLN A 132 -16.33 19.12 3.10
C GLN A 132 -17.37 18.03 2.78
N LYS A 133 -17.63 17.12 3.72
CA LYS A 133 -18.73 16.14 3.63
C LYS A 133 -19.67 16.44 4.78
N ASN A 134 -20.97 16.52 4.53
CA ASN A 134 -21.95 16.42 5.62
C ASN A 134 -21.65 15.09 6.32
N PRO A 135 -21.11 15.08 7.55
CA PRO A 135 -20.82 13.83 8.22
C PRO A 135 -22.15 13.07 8.29
N PRO A 136 -22.21 11.78 7.91
CA PRO A 136 -23.36 10.97 8.26
C PRO A 136 -23.53 11.10 9.77
N GLU A 137 -24.77 11.25 10.24
CA GLU A 137 -25.09 11.05 11.65
C GLU A 137 -24.68 9.60 11.98
N HIS A 138 -23.46 9.41 12.45
CA HIS A 138 -22.97 8.10 12.85
C HIS A 138 -23.42 7.85 14.28
N GLU A 139 -24.09 6.73 14.50
CA GLU A 139 -24.48 6.22 15.83
C GLU A 139 -23.27 5.75 16.68
N CYS A 140 -22.03 5.93 16.20
CA CYS A 140 -20.82 5.52 16.90
C CYS A 140 -20.28 6.65 17.80
N PRO A 141 -19.79 6.35 19.03
CA PRO A 141 -19.24 7.36 19.95
C PRO A 141 -18.07 8.17 19.37
N SER A 142 -17.23 7.53 18.54
CA SER A 142 -16.12 8.18 17.83
C SER A 142 -16.43 8.36 16.35
N SER A 143 -15.96 9.49 15.80
CA SER A 143 -16.14 9.86 14.38
C SER A 143 -14.95 9.51 13.50
N LEU A 144 -13.78 9.27 14.11
CA LEU A 144 -12.57 8.81 13.43
C LEU A 144 -12.45 7.28 13.47
N SER A 145 -11.78 6.70 12.47
CA SER A 145 -11.48 5.27 12.48
C SER A 145 -10.37 4.94 13.49
N VAL A 146 -10.33 3.69 13.99
CA VAL A 146 -9.27 3.24 14.91
C VAL A 146 -7.84 3.47 14.34
N PRO A 147 -7.55 3.23 13.05
CA PRO A 147 -6.29 3.64 12.43
C PRO A 147 -5.97 5.13 12.54
N ASP A 148 -6.94 6.02 12.35
CA ASP A 148 -6.74 7.48 12.48
C ASP A 148 -6.42 7.87 13.93
N ILE A 149 -7.08 7.23 14.91
CA ILE A 149 -6.81 7.42 16.33
C ILE A 149 -5.39 6.97 16.69
N LEU A 150 -5.00 5.78 16.25
CA LEU A 150 -3.67 5.24 16.48
C LEU A 150 -2.59 6.07 15.79
N LEU A 151 -2.85 6.56 14.57
CA LEU A 151 -1.98 7.49 13.87
C LEU A 151 -1.74 8.76 14.69
N GLY A 152 -2.80 9.41 15.17
CA GLY A 152 -2.67 10.64 15.95
C GLY A 152 -1.94 10.42 17.26
N ALA A 153 -2.23 9.31 17.95
CA ALA A 153 -1.54 8.94 19.19
C ALA A 153 -0.04 8.67 18.94
N VAL A 154 0.31 7.94 17.86
CA VAL A 154 1.71 7.69 17.49
C VAL A 154 2.44 8.98 17.13
N ILE A 155 1.82 9.88 16.35
CA ILE A 155 2.41 11.19 16.01
C ILE A 155 2.67 12.01 17.28
N GLU A 156 1.71 12.10 18.20
CA GLU A 156 1.92 12.79 19.48
C GLU A 156 3.09 12.19 20.23
N ARG A 157 3.11 10.85 20.40
CA ARG A 157 4.14 10.15 21.18
C ARG A 157 5.53 10.29 20.57
N LEU A 158 5.66 10.16 19.25
CA LEU A 158 6.92 10.40 18.55
C LEU A 158 7.38 11.85 18.70
N ASN A 159 6.48 12.84 18.74
CA ASN A 159 6.88 14.24 18.83
C ASN A 159 7.16 14.76 20.25
N ARG A 160 6.96 13.96 21.31
CA ARG A 160 7.17 14.39 22.72
C ARG A 160 8.60 14.83 23.03
N HIS A 161 9.58 14.30 22.31
CA HIS A 161 10.99 14.66 22.52
C HIS A 161 11.35 16.03 21.94
N LEU A 162 10.51 16.60 21.07
CA LEU A 162 10.76 17.88 20.42
C LEU A 162 10.37 19.06 21.34
N PRO A 163 11.05 20.22 21.24
CA PRO A 163 10.59 21.45 21.88
C PRO A 163 9.18 21.82 21.45
N VAL A 164 8.39 22.45 22.33
CA VAL A 164 6.95 22.71 22.12
C VAL A 164 6.66 23.31 20.75
N ALA A 165 7.31 24.41 20.37
CA ALA A 165 7.07 25.08 19.08
C ALA A 165 7.38 24.17 17.87
N VAL A 166 8.43 23.34 17.98
CA VAL A 166 8.84 22.41 16.92
C VAL A 166 7.86 21.24 16.83
N ARG A 167 7.43 20.71 17.99
CA ARG A 167 6.39 19.68 18.07
C ARG A 167 5.11 20.13 17.39
N GLU A 168 4.64 21.33 17.71
CA GLU A 168 3.41 21.88 17.10
C GLU A 168 3.53 22.01 15.59
N ARG A 169 4.69 22.48 15.11
CA ARG A 169 4.96 22.55 13.67
C ARG A 169 5.05 21.17 13.02
N ALA A 170 5.72 20.20 13.65
CA ALA A 170 5.80 18.83 13.15
C ALA A 170 4.42 18.17 13.06
N GLN A 171 3.53 18.42 14.04
CA GLN A 171 2.15 17.98 14.02
C GLN A 171 1.35 18.62 12.88
N GLU A 172 1.49 19.93 12.69
CA GLU A 172 0.86 20.66 11.58
C GLU A 172 1.32 20.11 10.22
N LEU A 173 2.61 19.88 10.03
CA LEU A 173 3.17 19.29 8.81
C LEU A 173 2.62 17.87 8.55
N SER A 174 2.49 17.05 9.60
CA SER A 174 1.89 15.71 9.48
C SER A 174 0.42 15.77 9.09
N LEU A 175 -0.35 16.71 9.64
CA LEU A 175 -1.75 16.93 9.27
C LEU A 175 -1.89 17.43 7.82
N LEU A 176 -1.06 18.39 7.40
CA LEU A 176 -1.03 18.89 6.02
C LEU A 176 -0.62 17.82 5.01
N ASN A 177 0.26 16.89 5.40
CA ASN A 177 0.60 15.76 4.56
C ASN A 177 -0.62 14.86 4.29
N LEU A 178 -1.43 14.61 5.32
CA LEU A 178 -2.66 13.82 5.27
C LEU A 178 -3.82 14.54 4.57
N ASP A 179 -3.75 15.86 4.41
CA ASP A 179 -4.76 16.63 3.71
C ASP A 179 -4.77 16.28 2.21
N GLU A 180 -5.89 15.75 1.75
CA GLU A 180 -6.10 15.29 0.38
C GLU A 180 -6.01 16.43 -0.64
N SER A 181 -6.35 17.67 -0.24
CA SER A 181 -6.27 18.86 -1.10
C SER A 181 -4.83 19.25 -1.46
N VAL A 182 -3.85 18.85 -0.64
CA VAL A 182 -2.44 19.18 -0.85
C VAL A 182 -1.88 18.42 -2.05
N SER A 183 -1.18 19.12 -2.95
CA SER A 183 -0.54 18.49 -4.13
C SER A 183 0.64 17.59 -3.73
N ASN A 184 0.91 16.55 -4.52
CA ASN A 184 2.05 15.65 -4.25
C ASN A 184 3.40 16.40 -4.25
N SER A 185 3.59 17.38 -5.15
CA SER A 185 4.73 18.30 -5.11
C SER A 185 4.86 19.04 -3.78
N ARG A 186 3.75 19.53 -3.21
CA ARG A 186 3.77 20.19 -1.91
C ARG A 186 4.02 19.20 -0.78
N ARG A 187 3.43 17.99 -0.81
CA ARG A 187 3.71 16.92 0.15
C ARG A 187 5.20 16.56 0.21
N ILE A 188 5.87 16.46 -0.94
CA ILE A 188 7.33 16.24 -0.98
C ILE A 188 8.08 17.33 -0.22
N GLN A 189 7.68 18.61 -0.36
CA GLN A 189 8.30 19.72 0.37
C GLN A 189 8.02 19.64 1.88
N LEU A 190 6.77 19.38 2.27
CA LEU A 190 6.36 19.24 3.67
C LEU A 190 7.10 18.09 4.36
N SER A 191 7.20 16.93 3.71
CA SER A 191 7.96 15.78 4.20
C SER A 191 9.45 16.12 4.38
N ARG A 192 10.05 16.90 3.48
CA ARG A 192 11.45 17.36 3.63
C ARG A 192 11.62 18.33 4.80
N GLU A 193 10.66 19.22 5.01
CA GLU A 193 10.66 20.14 6.15
C GLU A 193 10.59 19.35 7.47
N ARG A 194 9.69 18.37 7.55
CA ARG A 194 9.54 17.50 8.71
C ARG A 194 10.79 16.63 8.97
N ASP A 195 11.34 15.99 7.93
CA ASP A 195 12.54 15.15 8.03
C ASP A 195 13.76 15.92 8.57
N ARG A 196 13.89 17.22 8.22
CA ARG A 196 14.93 18.10 8.79
C ARG A 196 14.72 18.35 10.27
N MET A 197 13.48 18.60 10.72
CA MET A 197 13.19 18.81 12.13
C MET A 197 13.65 17.62 12.97
N TYR A 198 13.35 16.38 12.56
CA TYR A 198 13.79 15.20 13.32
C TYR A 198 15.31 14.93 13.29
N GLN A 199 16.03 15.50 12.32
CA GLN A 199 17.50 15.41 12.27
C GLN A 199 18.20 16.41 13.20
N GLU A 200 17.53 17.52 13.54
CA GLU A 200 18.11 18.63 14.30
C GLU A 200 18.07 18.44 15.81
N TYR A 201 17.18 17.57 16.33
CA TYR A 201 16.98 17.38 17.76
C TYR A 201 17.41 15.98 18.22
N PRO A 202 18.00 15.85 19.43
CA PRO A 202 18.36 14.55 19.98
C PRO A 202 17.11 13.71 20.24
N VAL A 203 17.15 12.46 19.80
CA VAL A 203 16.06 11.49 19.99
C VAL A 203 16.05 10.92 21.40
N SER A 204 14.87 10.75 21.99
CA SER A 204 14.69 10.08 23.29
C SER A 204 14.73 8.54 23.15
N GLY A 205 14.93 7.83 24.27
CA GLY A 205 14.83 6.36 24.27
C GLY A 205 13.45 5.85 23.87
N GLU A 206 12.39 6.52 24.32
CA GLU A 206 11.01 6.22 23.92
C GLU A 206 10.78 6.41 22.41
N PHE A 207 11.34 7.48 21.83
CA PHE A 207 11.32 7.69 20.38
C PHE A 207 12.02 6.55 19.64
N GLN A 208 13.22 6.17 20.06
CA GLN A 208 13.99 5.11 19.42
C GLN A 208 13.25 3.76 19.49
N GLU A 209 12.64 3.44 20.63
CA GLU A 209 11.89 2.20 20.79
C GLU A 209 10.65 2.18 19.89
N LEU A 210 9.81 3.22 19.93
CA LEU A 210 8.60 3.27 19.09
C LEU A 210 8.97 3.31 17.60
N SER A 211 9.94 4.13 17.21
CA SER A 211 10.44 4.21 15.84
C SER A 211 10.93 2.85 15.35
N SER A 212 11.80 2.18 16.11
CA SER A 212 12.34 0.87 15.70
C SER A 212 11.25 -0.20 15.65
N THR A 213 10.28 -0.15 16.55
CA THR A 213 9.15 -1.09 16.56
C THR A 213 8.24 -0.86 15.35
N LEU A 214 8.04 0.40 14.91
CA LEU A 214 7.32 0.71 13.67
C LEU A 214 8.05 0.18 12.43
N GLU A 215 9.38 0.31 12.35
CA GLU A 215 10.15 -0.29 11.25
C GLU A 215 10.08 -1.83 11.25
N GLN A 216 10.08 -2.45 12.44
CA GLN A 216 9.91 -3.90 12.55
C GLN A 216 8.49 -4.33 12.14
N ALA A 217 7.47 -3.55 12.48
CA ALA A 217 6.10 -3.79 12.06
C ALA A 217 5.97 -3.65 10.52
N LEU A 218 6.64 -2.67 9.93
CA LEU A 218 6.74 -2.55 8.48
C LEU A 218 7.37 -3.80 7.84
N GLU A 219 8.48 -4.27 8.40
CA GLU A 219 9.21 -5.44 7.90
C GLU A 219 8.39 -6.73 8.06
N GLU A 220 7.58 -6.85 9.11
CA GLU A 220 6.63 -7.94 9.29
C GLU A 220 5.55 -7.99 8.22
N LEU A 221 5.20 -6.84 7.62
CA LEU A 221 4.27 -6.81 6.49
C LEU A 221 4.87 -7.41 5.22
N ARG A 222 6.19 -7.47 5.09
CA ARG A 222 6.87 -8.07 3.93
C ARG A 222 6.77 -9.59 3.97
N LEU A 223 6.94 -10.22 2.80
CA LEU A 223 7.10 -11.67 2.76
C LEU A 223 8.39 -12.05 3.52
N PRO A 224 8.35 -13.06 4.42
CA PRO A 224 9.56 -13.50 5.12
C PRO A 224 10.67 -13.87 4.14
N ALA A 225 11.92 -13.61 4.53
CA ALA A 225 13.08 -14.03 3.75
C ALA A 225 13.02 -15.55 3.48
N GLY A 226 13.15 -15.93 2.20
CA GLY A 226 13.05 -17.34 1.77
C GLY A 226 11.63 -17.90 1.63
N HIS A 227 10.59 -17.07 1.78
CA HIS A 227 9.21 -17.49 1.48
C HIS A 227 9.11 -17.93 0.01
N PRO A 228 8.44 -19.06 -0.33
CA PRO A 228 8.42 -19.59 -1.70
C PRO A 228 7.75 -18.65 -2.72
N GLY A 229 6.84 -17.80 -2.27
CA GLY A 229 6.23 -16.75 -3.11
C GLY A 229 7.04 -15.45 -3.18
N SER A 230 8.16 -15.31 -2.47
CA SER A 230 9.02 -14.12 -2.51
C SER A 230 10.08 -14.28 -3.60
N LEU A 231 10.11 -13.33 -4.54
CA LEU A 231 11.03 -13.35 -5.68
C LEU A 231 12.15 -12.34 -5.44
N VAL A 232 13.27 -12.84 -4.93
CA VAL A 232 14.34 -12.00 -4.37
C VAL A 232 15.39 -11.62 -5.43
N SER A 233 15.57 -12.43 -6.48
CA SER A 233 16.50 -12.10 -7.57
C SER A 233 16.07 -12.63 -8.94
N MET A 234 16.61 -11.99 -9.99
CA MET A 234 16.38 -12.39 -11.38
C MET A 234 17.04 -13.73 -11.70
N GLU A 235 18.21 -13.99 -11.11
CA GLU A 235 18.96 -15.23 -11.26
C GLU A 235 18.19 -16.41 -10.67
N GLN A 236 17.56 -16.20 -9.51
CA GLN A 236 16.71 -17.20 -8.89
C GLN A 236 15.51 -17.53 -9.79
N LEU A 237 14.84 -16.51 -10.32
CA LEU A 237 13.72 -16.70 -11.24
C LEU A 237 14.11 -17.47 -12.50
N LYS A 238 15.24 -17.11 -13.14
CA LYS A 238 15.73 -17.84 -14.32
C LYS A 238 16.06 -19.30 -14.01
N ARG A 239 16.62 -19.59 -12.84
CA ARG A 239 16.99 -20.95 -12.43
C ARG A 239 15.77 -21.78 -12.03
N ASP A 240 14.90 -21.23 -11.19
CA ASP A 240 13.84 -21.99 -10.52
C ASP A 240 12.59 -22.08 -11.42
N TRP A 241 12.30 -21.04 -12.19
CA TRP A 241 11.09 -20.98 -13.04
C TRP A 241 11.43 -21.17 -14.51
N GLY A 242 12.66 -20.94 -14.96
CA GLY A 242 13.05 -21.06 -16.37
C GLY A 242 12.46 -19.99 -17.29
N GLY A 243 11.62 -19.08 -16.78
CA GLY A 243 11.00 -18.00 -17.54
C GLY A 243 9.82 -17.36 -16.79
N VAL A 244 9.25 -16.31 -17.36
CA VAL A 244 8.06 -15.60 -16.86
C VAL A 244 7.16 -15.37 -18.05
N ASP A 245 5.86 -15.62 -17.89
CA ASP A 245 4.88 -15.44 -18.98
C ASP A 245 4.04 -14.19 -18.76
N VAL A 246 3.75 -13.84 -17.50
CA VAL A 246 2.93 -12.69 -17.13
C VAL A 246 3.60 -11.88 -16.03
N ILE A 247 3.75 -10.59 -16.27
CA ILE A 247 4.13 -9.58 -15.30
C ILE A 247 2.86 -8.79 -14.95
N ALA A 248 2.34 -8.97 -13.74
CA ALA A 248 1.13 -8.34 -13.24
C ALA A 248 1.48 -7.21 -12.25
N PRO A 249 1.74 -5.99 -12.73
CA PRO A 249 1.88 -4.83 -11.85
C PRO A 249 0.52 -4.47 -11.25
N ILE A 250 0.46 -4.46 -9.92
CA ILE A 250 -0.74 -4.10 -9.17
C ILE A 250 -0.48 -2.78 -8.47
N ALA A 251 -1.15 -1.74 -8.95
CA ALA A 251 -1.06 -0.41 -8.37
C ALA A 251 -1.44 -0.42 -6.88
N HIS A 252 -0.55 0.18 -6.09
CA HIS A 252 -0.78 0.48 -4.67
C HIS A 252 -0.02 1.77 -4.35
N TYR A 253 -0.55 2.90 -4.83
CA TYR A 253 -0.02 4.27 -4.64
C TYR A 253 1.46 4.49 -5.02
N ASP A 254 2.11 3.47 -5.60
CA ASP A 254 3.48 3.51 -6.07
C ASP A 254 3.48 3.57 -7.60
N PHE A 255 3.96 4.71 -8.06
CA PHE A 255 3.93 5.12 -9.45
C PHE A 255 5.03 4.43 -10.28
N ARG A 256 5.93 3.68 -9.64
CA ARG A 256 7.13 3.07 -10.25
C ARG A 256 6.90 1.67 -10.80
N LEU A 257 5.71 1.11 -10.61
CA LEU A 257 5.43 -0.28 -10.97
C LEU A 257 5.57 -0.54 -12.48
N GLY A 258 5.19 0.42 -13.33
CA GLY A 258 5.42 0.32 -14.78
C GLY A 258 6.90 0.37 -15.15
N TRP A 259 7.70 1.18 -14.45
CA TRP A 259 9.16 1.19 -14.62
C TRP A 259 9.79 -0.15 -14.21
N GLU A 260 9.34 -0.76 -13.11
CA GLU A 260 9.80 -2.09 -12.70
C GLU A 260 9.34 -3.19 -13.67
N ALA A 261 8.13 -3.08 -14.21
CA ALA A 261 7.61 -4.03 -15.20
C ALA A 261 8.45 -4.03 -16.48
N ARG A 262 8.86 -2.86 -17.01
CA ARG A 262 9.77 -2.81 -18.16
C ARG A 262 11.16 -3.38 -17.84
N CYS A 263 11.66 -3.16 -16.62
CA CYS A 263 12.94 -3.75 -16.18
C CYS A 263 12.86 -5.28 -16.19
N LEU A 264 11.73 -5.87 -15.77
CA LEU A 264 11.51 -7.31 -15.86
C LEU A 264 11.36 -7.79 -17.31
N LEU A 265 10.67 -7.03 -18.16
CA LEU A 265 10.50 -7.39 -19.57
C LEU A 265 11.84 -7.47 -20.32
N VAL A 266 12.81 -6.60 -20.00
CA VAL A 266 14.18 -6.69 -20.54
C VAL A 266 14.85 -8.02 -20.17
N VAL A 267 14.53 -8.58 -19.00
CA VAL A 267 15.08 -9.85 -18.52
C VAL A 267 14.32 -11.05 -19.06
N PHE A 268 13.00 -10.90 -19.26
CA PHE A 268 12.05 -11.90 -19.74
C PHE A 268 11.30 -11.36 -20.96
N PRO A 269 11.94 -11.32 -22.15
CA PRO A 269 11.39 -10.64 -23.32
C PRO A 269 10.14 -11.31 -23.91
N ASP A 270 9.87 -12.57 -23.56
CA ASP A 270 8.69 -13.32 -24.01
C ASP A 270 7.47 -13.13 -23.08
N ALA A 271 7.62 -12.37 -21.99
CA ALA A 271 6.54 -12.11 -21.04
C ALA A 271 5.57 -11.03 -21.55
N PHE A 272 4.32 -11.11 -21.11
CA PHE A 272 3.36 -10.03 -21.27
C PHE A 272 3.19 -9.23 -19.97
N ILE A 273 3.10 -7.91 -20.09
CA ILE A 273 2.71 -7.04 -18.98
C ILE A 273 1.18 -6.97 -18.95
N CYS A 274 0.58 -7.38 -17.86
CA CYS A 274 -0.87 -7.37 -17.63
C CYS A 274 -1.20 -6.38 -16.50
N PRO A 275 -1.17 -5.06 -16.76
CA PRO A 275 -1.58 -4.07 -15.77
C PRO A 275 -3.05 -4.25 -15.40
N SER A 276 -3.36 -4.05 -14.13
CA SER A 276 -4.74 -4.03 -13.63
C SER A 276 -4.87 -2.96 -12.55
N GLY A 277 -6.06 -2.37 -12.47
CA GLY A 277 -6.38 -1.29 -11.54
C GLY A 277 -7.21 -0.19 -12.20
N PHE A 278 -8.34 0.11 -11.59
CA PHE A 278 -9.16 1.27 -11.85
C PHE A 278 -8.90 2.33 -10.77
N GLN A 279 -9.56 3.48 -10.87
CA GLN A 279 -9.51 4.48 -9.80
C GLN A 279 -10.21 3.91 -8.56
N GLN A 280 -9.50 3.79 -7.44
CA GLN A 280 -10.18 3.48 -6.20
C GLN A 280 -10.97 4.74 -5.79
N PRO A 281 -12.21 4.61 -5.28
CA PRO A 281 -13.06 5.76 -4.96
C PRO A 281 -12.42 6.82 -4.04
N HIS A 282 -11.40 6.42 -3.29
CA HIS A 282 -10.70 7.22 -2.31
C HIS A 282 -9.35 7.77 -2.81
N ASP A 283 -8.88 7.33 -3.99
CA ASP A 283 -7.69 7.89 -4.64
C ASP A 283 -7.96 9.30 -5.21
N VAL A 284 -9.25 9.63 -5.33
CA VAL A 284 -9.75 10.90 -5.84
C VAL A 284 -9.71 11.93 -4.71
N LYS A 285 -9.18 13.12 -4.99
CA LYS A 285 -9.36 14.29 -4.11
C LYS A 285 -10.86 14.63 -4.07
N GLU A 286 -11.58 14.09 -3.09
CA GLU A 286 -13.04 14.19 -3.01
C GLU A 286 -13.47 15.54 -2.44
N LEU A 287 -13.22 16.60 -3.20
CA LEU A 287 -13.58 17.98 -2.87
C LEU A 287 -14.01 18.73 -4.15
N GLY A 288 -15.02 18.23 -4.85
CA GLY A 288 -15.76 18.94 -5.90
C GLY A 288 -15.11 19.13 -7.29
N VAL A 289 -13.79 19.08 -7.49
CA VAL A 289 -13.19 19.24 -8.83
C VAL A 289 -11.84 18.51 -8.91
N VAL A 290 -11.65 17.74 -9.99
CA VAL A 290 -10.39 17.08 -10.43
C VAL A 290 -10.24 15.60 -10.02
N VAL A 291 -11.00 14.75 -10.71
CA VAL A 291 -10.73 13.31 -10.83
C VAL A 291 -9.56 13.12 -11.82
N PRO A 292 -8.62 12.19 -11.56
CA PRO A 292 -7.70 11.76 -12.61
C PRO A 292 -8.50 11.34 -13.84
N ARG A 293 -8.05 11.74 -15.03
CA ARG A 293 -8.69 11.32 -16.28
C ARG A 293 -8.40 9.86 -16.59
N HIS A 294 -7.30 9.37 -16.02
CA HIS A 294 -6.75 8.06 -16.28
C HIS A 294 -6.81 7.14 -15.07
N THR A 295 -6.87 5.86 -15.34
CA THR A 295 -6.90 4.75 -14.39
C THR A 295 -5.49 4.41 -13.89
N GLU A 296 -5.42 3.62 -12.81
CA GLU A 296 -4.14 3.05 -12.34
C GLU A 296 -3.45 2.23 -13.42
N ALA A 297 -4.22 1.42 -14.16
CA ALA A 297 -3.66 0.60 -15.21
C ALA A 297 -3.17 1.43 -16.41
N GLU A 298 -3.89 2.47 -16.82
CA GLU A 298 -3.42 3.40 -17.88
C GLU A 298 -2.12 4.09 -17.48
N GLU A 299 -1.95 4.45 -16.21
CA GLU A 299 -0.68 4.98 -15.71
C GLU A 299 0.46 3.98 -15.84
N ILE A 300 0.22 2.72 -15.48
CA ILE A 300 1.23 1.67 -15.65
C ILE A 300 1.56 1.48 -17.13
N VAL A 301 0.57 1.45 -18.01
CA VAL A 301 0.78 1.38 -19.48
C VAL A 301 1.62 2.55 -19.96
N ALA A 302 1.27 3.77 -19.57
CA ALA A 302 2.03 4.97 -19.90
C ALA A 302 3.48 4.89 -19.38
N ALA A 303 3.67 4.43 -18.15
CA ALA A 303 5.01 4.25 -17.56
C ALA A 303 5.85 3.18 -18.28
N CYS A 304 5.23 2.12 -18.79
CA CYS A 304 5.90 1.09 -19.60
C CYS A 304 6.32 1.61 -20.99
N LEU A 305 5.49 2.45 -21.62
CA LEU A 305 5.68 2.93 -22.99
C LEU A 305 6.48 4.24 -23.08
N CYS A 306 6.62 4.98 -21.97
CA CYS A 306 7.31 6.26 -21.95
C CYS A 306 8.80 6.11 -22.24
N ASP A 307 9.33 6.93 -23.15
CA ASP A 307 10.74 6.99 -23.52
C ASP A 307 11.62 7.42 -22.34
N GLN A 308 11.16 8.42 -21.59
CA GLN A 308 11.80 8.99 -20.41
C GLN A 308 10.77 9.07 -19.29
N TYR A 309 10.78 8.06 -18.41
CA TYR A 309 9.89 8.02 -17.26
C TYR A 309 10.21 9.19 -16.29
N PRO A 310 9.27 10.10 -16.02
CA PRO A 310 9.48 11.20 -15.09
C PRO A 310 9.36 10.68 -13.65
N ASP A 311 10.51 10.47 -12.98
CA ASP A 311 10.55 10.00 -11.59
C ASP A 311 10.12 11.10 -10.60
N ASN A 312 8.86 11.53 -10.62
CA ASN A 312 8.35 12.69 -9.89
C ASN A 312 8.54 12.61 -8.36
N PHE A 313 8.76 11.42 -7.80
CA PHE A 313 8.98 11.20 -6.37
C PHE A 313 10.45 11.15 -5.95
N TRP A 314 11.41 11.32 -6.87
CA TRP A 314 12.85 11.19 -6.59
C TRP A 314 13.38 12.04 -5.42
N ASN A 315 12.70 13.14 -5.11
CA ASN A 315 13.05 14.07 -4.04
C ASN A 315 12.41 13.78 -2.67
N LEU A 316 11.60 12.73 -2.55
CA LEU A 316 11.01 12.37 -1.28
C LEU A 316 12.10 11.87 -0.31
N PRO A 317 12.11 12.28 0.96
CA PRO A 317 13.05 11.74 1.94
C PRO A 317 13.00 10.22 1.96
N GLY A 318 14.15 9.56 1.72
CA GLY A 318 14.22 8.09 1.62
C GLY A 318 14.64 7.59 0.27
N MET A 319 14.41 8.39 -0.75
CA MET A 319 14.89 8.11 -2.07
C MET A 319 16.41 8.11 -2.12
N ARG A 320 16.99 6.95 -2.47
CA ARG A 320 18.44 6.76 -2.48
C ARG A 320 19.09 7.16 -3.80
N CYS A 321 18.40 6.97 -4.94
CA CYS A 321 18.87 7.37 -6.26
C CYS A 321 17.68 7.63 -7.22
N PRO A 322 17.86 8.48 -8.25
CA PRO A 322 16.98 8.49 -9.43
C PRO A 322 16.94 7.11 -10.08
N LEU A 323 15.80 6.75 -10.67
CA LEU A 323 15.68 5.53 -11.45
C LEU A 323 16.63 5.53 -12.64
N SER A 324 17.28 4.40 -12.92
CA SER A 324 18.12 4.24 -14.11
C SER A 324 17.25 4.20 -15.38
N GLU A 325 17.84 4.55 -16.51
CA GLU A 325 17.17 4.36 -17.80
C GLU A 325 17.00 2.86 -18.11
N CYS A 326 15.85 2.52 -18.67
CA CYS A 326 15.49 1.19 -19.14
C CYS A 326 14.66 1.39 -20.42
N PRO A 327 14.85 0.56 -21.46
CA PRO A 327 14.11 0.72 -22.72
C PRO A 327 12.59 0.67 -22.50
N PRO A 328 11.80 1.46 -23.27
CA PRO A 328 10.35 1.34 -23.25
C PRO A 328 9.91 -0.01 -23.80
N ALA A 329 8.82 -0.55 -23.24
CA ALA A 329 8.14 -1.72 -23.77
C ALA A 329 7.53 -1.42 -25.14
N GLN A 330 7.26 -2.47 -25.93
CA GLN A 330 6.45 -2.34 -27.13
C GLN A 330 4.96 -2.45 -26.79
N LEU A 331 4.11 -1.87 -27.64
CA LEU A 331 2.66 -1.88 -27.44
C LEU A 331 2.08 -3.30 -27.37
N TRP A 332 2.64 -4.23 -28.14
CA TRP A 332 2.20 -5.63 -28.18
C TRP A 332 2.72 -6.49 -27.02
N ASP A 333 3.64 -5.96 -26.20
CA ASP A 333 4.09 -6.63 -24.97
C ASP A 333 3.08 -6.42 -23.82
N ILE A 334 2.04 -5.59 -24.04
CA ILE A 334 1.09 -5.16 -23.02
C ILE A 334 -0.29 -5.72 -23.33
N ILE A 335 -0.87 -6.42 -22.36
CA ILE A 335 -2.29 -6.80 -22.36
C ILE A 335 -3.06 -5.60 -21.82
N PHE A 336 -3.85 -4.94 -22.67
CA PHE A 336 -4.60 -3.76 -22.26
C PHE A 336 -5.57 -4.10 -21.12
N PRO A 337 -5.64 -3.24 -20.09
CA PRO A 337 -6.36 -3.54 -18.86
C PRO A 337 -7.88 -3.62 -19.08
N GLY A 338 -8.52 -4.52 -18.34
CA GLY A 338 -9.95 -4.43 -18.04
C GLY A 338 -10.19 -3.35 -16.98
N GLY A 339 -10.80 -2.24 -17.38
CA GLY A 339 -10.85 -0.99 -16.60
C GLY A 339 -11.87 -0.94 -15.46
N GLU A 340 -11.97 -1.96 -14.60
CA GLU A 340 -13.00 -1.99 -13.53
C GLU A 340 -12.49 -2.42 -12.14
N ALA A 341 -11.25 -2.92 -12.02
CA ALA A 341 -10.76 -3.48 -10.77
C ALA A 341 -10.36 -2.40 -9.74
N ILE A 342 -11.14 -2.25 -8.65
CA ILE A 342 -10.91 -1.24 -7.60
C ILE A 342 -10.27 -1.81 -6.32
N ASP A 343 -9.95 -3.11 -6.30
CA ASP A 343 -9.29 -3.77 -5.19
C ASP A 343 -8.40 -4.92 -5.67
N THR A 344 -7.59 -5.45 -4.76
CA THR A 344 -6.63 -6.52 -5.05
C THR A 344 -7.31 -7.80 -5.54
N VAL A 345 -8.53 -8.08 -5.08
CA VAL A 345 -9.33 -9.25 -5.49
C VAL A 345 -9.79 -9.10 -6.94
N GLY A 346 -10.28 -7.92 -7.31
CA GLY A 346 -10.63 -7.54 -8.68
C GLY A 346 -9.40 -7.60 -9.58
N ASN A 347 -8.26 -7.10 -9.12
CA ASN A 347 -7.00 -7.17 -9.87
C ASN A 347 -6.60 -8.61 -10.18
N ALA A 348 -6.70 -9.51 -9.19
CA ALA A 348 -6.47 -10.95 -9.38
C ALA A 348 -7.45 -11.57 -10.39
N ALA A 349 -8.73 -11.21 -10.32
CA ALA A 349 -9.74 -11.71 -11.25
C ALA A 349 -9.51 -11.25 -12.69
N THR A 350 -9.12 -9.99 -12.89
CA THR A 350 -8.76 -9.46 -14.21
C THR A 350 -7.59 -10.24 -14.82
N VAL A 351 -6.50 -10.42 -14.07
CA VAL A 351 -5.34 -11.20 -14.55
C VAL A 351 -5.76 -12.65 -14.84
N ALA A 352 -6.52 -13.27 -13.93
CA ALA A 352 -7.01 -14.64 -14.10
C ALA A 352 -7.83 -14.81 -15.40
N SER A 353 -8.62 -13.81 -15.79
CA SER A 353 -9.47 -13.87 -16.98
C SER A 353 -8.69 -13.97 -18.30
N HIS A 354 -7.43 -13.54 -18.32
CA HIS A 354 -6.57 -13.58 -19.50
C HIS A 354 -5.75 -14.87 -19.61
N LEU A 355 -5.56 -15.61 -18.51
CA LEU A 355 -4.71 -16.79 -18.49
C LEU A 355 -5.19 -17.95 -19.38
N PRO A 356 -6.49 -18.27 -19.52
CA PRO A 356 -6.92 -19.39 -20.36
C PRO A 356 -6.45 -19.31 -21.81
N ALA A 357 -6.56 -18.13 -22.43
CA ALA A 357 -6.11 -17.90 -23.81
C ALA A 357 -4.57 -17.99 -23.93
N LEU A 358 -3.86 -17.51 -22.92
CA LEU A 358 -2.41 -17.61 -22.88
C LEU A 358 -1.96 -19.08 -22.73
N VAL A 359 -2.61 -19.85 -21.87
CA VAL A 359 -2.32 -21.28 -21.66
C VAL A 359 -2.57 -22.11 -22.92
N GLU A 360 -3.62 -21.81 -23.68
CA GLU A 360 -3.87 -22.45 -24.99
C GLU A 360 -2.70 -22.22 -25.96
N THR A 361 -2.13 -21.01 -25.95
CA THR A 361 -0.97 -20.66 -26.79
C THR A 361 0.33 -21.27 -26.28
N LEU A 362 0.56 -21.26 -24.97
CA LEU A 362 1.77 -21.80 -24.33
C LEU A 362 1.80 -23.33 -24.30
N GLY A 363 0.65 -24.00 -24.33
CA GLY A 363 0.52 -25.44 -24.13
C GLY A 363 0.82 -25.90 -22.69
N ARG A 364 0.90 -24.96 -21.74
CA ARG A 364 1.16 -25.21 -20.31
C ARG A 364 0.59 -24.08 -19.45
N PRO A 365 0.36 -24.29 -18.14
CA PRO A 365 0.04 -23.23 -17.20
C PRO A 365 1.11 -22.11 -17.20
N ALA A 366 0.67 -20.87 -16.97
CA ALA A 366 1.53 -19.70 -16.98
C ALA A 366 2.36 -19.53 -15.69
N ARG A 367 3.42 -18.74 -15.78
CA ARG A 367 4.25 -18.28 -14.67
C ARG A 367 3.99 -16.79 -14.46
N VAL A 368 3.40 -16.46 -13.32
CA VAL A 368 2.90 -15.11 -13.03
C VAL A 368 3.77 -14.45 -11.95
N ILE A 369 4.35 -13.30 -12.28
CA ILE A 369 5.00 -12.41 -11.30
C ILE A 369 4.07 -11.25 -11.01
N ILE A 370 3.74 -11.05 -9.74
CA ILE A 370 3.07 -9.86 -9.24
C ILE A 370 4.14 -8.83 -8.89
N ILE A 371 4.00 -7.60 -9.37
CA ILE A 371 4.81 -6.47 -8.93
C ILE A 371 3.96 -5.58 -8.04
N THR A 372 4.38 -5.38 -6.79
CA THR A 372 3.68 -4.49 -5.85
C THR A 372 4.58 -4.00 -4.71
N THR A 373 4.07 -3.19 -3.80
CA THR A 373 4.82 -2.67 -2.66
C THR A 373 5.03 -3.74 -1.58
N PRO A 374 6.11 -3.65 -0.77
CA PRO A 374 6.41 -4.63 0.26
C PRO A 374 5.27 -4.86 1.26
N VAL A 375 4.52 -3.80 1.59
CA VAL A 375 3.38 -3.90 2.52
C VAL A 375 2.16 -4.60 1.93
N HIS A 376 2.03 -4.60 0.62
CA HIS A 376 0.92 -5.22 -0.07
C HIS A 376 1.23 -6.66 -0.54
N ALA A 377 2.52 -7.00 -0.68
CA ALA A 377 3.03 -8.23 -1.27
C ALA A 377 2.38 -9.51 -0.75
N ALA A 378 2.35 -9.70 0.58
CA ALA A 378 1.80 -10.92 1.16
C ALA A 378 0.29 -11.06 0.86
N ARG A 379 -0.49 -9.98 1.00
CA ARG A 379 -1.93 -10.00 0.66
C ARG A 379 -2.16 -10.29 -0.82
N ALA A 380 -1.43 -9.60 -1.70
CA ALA A 380 -1.54 -9.80 -3.15
C ALA A 380 -1.26 -11.26 -3.53
N LEU A 381 -0.23 -11.88 -2.95
CA LEU A 381 0.08 -13.29 -3.17
C LEU A 381 -1.09 -14.19 -2.80
N VAL A 382 -1.66 -14.02 -1.60
CA VAL A 382 -2.79 -14.83 -1.12
C VAL A 382 -3.99 -14.70 -2.03
N GLU A 383 -4.36 -13.48 -2.38
CA GLU A 383 -5.54 -13.22 -3.18
C GLU A 383 -5.39 -13.78 -4.59
N PHE A 384 -4.22 -13.61 -5.22
CA PHE A 384 -3.95 -14.21 -6.53
C PHE A 384 -3.97 -15.74 -6.49
N GLN A 385 -3.32 -16.36 -5.51
CA GLN A 385 -3.33 -17.82 -5.38
C GLN A 385 -4.70 -18.40 -5.03
N SER A 386 -5.58 -17.60 -4.40
CA SER A 386 -6.96 -18.01 -4.13
C SER A 386 -7.88 -17.93 -5.35
N ARG A 387 -7.50 -17.13 -6.36
CA ARG A 387 -8.34 -16.81 -7.53
C ARG A 387 -7.87 -17.48 -8.81
N ILE A 388 -6.58 -17.70 -8.95
CA ILE A 388 -6.00 -18.32 -10.13
C ILE A 388 -5.88 -19.82 -9.88
N SER A 389 -6.60 -20.61 -10.67
CA SER A 389 -6.53 -22.07 -10.62
C SER A 389 -5.13 -22.55 -11.05
N PRO A 390 -4.58 -23.62 -10.43
CA PRO A 390 -3.30 -24.21 -10.84
C PRO A 390 -3.24 -24.67 -12.30
N GLU A 391 -4.39 -24.92 -12.92
CA GLU A 391 -4.48 -25.25 -14.35
C GLU A 391 -4.12 -24.06 -15.27
N TYR A 392 -4.23 -22.83 -14.74
CA TYR A 392 -3.94 -21.60 -15.47
C TYR A 392 -2.60 -20.96 -15.08
N ALA A 393 -2.14 -21.17 -13.85
CA ALA A 393 -0.80 -20.76 -13.43
C ALA A 393 -0.11 -21.83 -12.57
N GLU A 394 1.06 -22.30 -13.03
CA GLU A 394 1.87 -23.25 -12.25
C GLU A 394 2.64 -22.57 -11.12
N CYS A 395 2.96 -21.29 -11.28
CA CYS A 395 3.76 -20.50 -10.34
C CYS A 395 3.19 -19.08 -10.23
N ILE A 396 3.03 -18.62 -8.99
CA ILE A 396 2.65 -17.24 -8.67
C ILE A 396 3.60 -16.76 -7.58
N GLY A 397 4.28 -15.65 -7.83
CA GLY A 397 5.26 -15.06 -6.93
C GLY A 397 5.20 -13.54 -6.97
N VAL A 398 5.79 -12.90 -5.97
CA VAL A 398 5.77 -11.45 -5.80
C VAL A 398 7.17 -10.89 -5.86
N ARG A 399 7.35 -9.87 -6.69
CA ARG A 399 8.49 -8.96 -6.64
C ARG A 399 8.07 -7.68 -5.93
N GLU A 400 8.75 -7.40 -4.82
CA GLU A 400 8.53 -6.20 -4.02
C GLU A 400 9.26 -5.00 -4.65
N VAL A 401 8.57 -3.87 -4.77
CA VAL A 401 9.12 -2.60 -5.26
C VAL A 401 9.19 -1.61 -4.12
N ALA A 402 10.39 -1.08 -3.88
CA ALA A 402 10.61 -0.17 -2.76
C ALA A 402 9.77 1.11 -2.91
N SER A 403 8.80 1.28 -2.02
CA SER A 403 7.97 2.48 -1.97
C SER A 403 8.61 3.58 -1.14
N PRO A 404 8.78 4.80 -1.66
CA PRO A 404 9.47 5.88 -0.97
C PRO A 404 8.77 6.31 0.33
N VAL A 405 7.43 6.35 0.32
CA VAL A 405 6.58 6.70 1.47
C VAL A 405 6.62 5.66 2.59
N MET A 406 7.08 4.44 2.26
CA MET A 406 7.23 3.34 3.22
C MET A 406 8.66 3.20 3.74
N GLN A 407 9.59 4.10 3.43
CA GLN A 407 10.97 3.97 3.92
C GLN A 407 11.21 4.80 5.18
N LYS A 408 11.72 4.13 6.23
CA LYS A 408 12.14 4.78 7.49
C LYS A 408 11.00 5.53 8.20
N ILE A 409 9.79 4.98 8.11
CA ILE A 409 8.53 5.59 8.57
C ILE A 409 8.54 6.01 10.04
N GLY A 410 9.23 5.27 10.93
CA GLY A 410 9.32 5.54 12.35
C GLY A 410 10.24 6.72 12.60
N SER A 411 11.45 6.68 12.02
CA SER A 411 12.46 7.72 12.24
C SER A 411 12.13 9.04 11.55
N ARG A 412 11.27 8.99 10.53
CA ARG A 412 10.75 10.17 9.81
C ARG A 412 9.37 10.62 10.25
N CYS A 413 8.78 9.82 11.13
CA CYS A 413 7.39 9.92 11.56
C CYS A 413 6.46 10.16 10.37
N ASP A 414 6.58 9.32 9.33
CA ASP A 414 5.79 9.47 8.11
C ASP A 414 4.33 9.08 8.39
N PRO A 415 3.39 10.04 8.40
CA PRO A 415 2.02 9.76 8.76
C PRO A 415 1.34 8.81 7.76
N HIS A 416 1.79 8.77 6.50
CA HIS A 416 1.24 7.87 5.49
C HIS A 416 1.69 6.44 5.76
N GLY A 417 2.99 6.23 5.91
CA GLY A 417 3.52 4.91 6.21
C GLY A 417 3.02 4.35 7.54
N ILE A 418 2.81 5.20 8.56
CA ILE A 418 2.22 4.79 9.84
C ILE A 418 0.76 4.36 9.65
N LEU A 419 -0.06 5.15 8.94
CA LEU A 419 -1.46 4.80 8.68
C LEU A 419 -1.59 3.51 7.87
N ASP A 420 -0.78 3.37 6.81
CA ASP A 420 -0.76 2.20 5.93
C ASP A 420 -0.47 0.92 6.72
N ILE A 421 0.47 0.98 7.66
CA ILE A 421 0.76 -0.14 8.56
C ILE A 421 -0.49 -0.57 9.32
N PHE A 422 -1.13 0.35 10.03
CA PHE A 422 -2.30 0.02 10.85
C PHE A 422 -3.40 -0.62 10.01
N CYS A 423 -3.68 -0.04 8.85
CA CYS A 423 -4.70 -0.54 7.96
C CYS A 423 -4.36 -1.92 7.36
N GLU A 424 -3.13 -2.14 6.90
CA GLU A 424 -2.72 -3.43 6.34
C GLU A 424 -2.74 -4.55 7.39
N TYR A 425 -2.35 -4.26 8.64
CA TYR A 425 -2.47 -5.24 9.72
C TYR A 425 -3.92 -5.64 10.00
N ILE A 426 -4.83 -4.68 10.09
CA ILE A 426 -6.25 -4.96 10.32
C ILE A 426 -6.83 -5.78 9.16
N LYS A 427 -6.49 -5.45 7.90
CA LYS A 427 -6.92 -6.23 6.72
C LYS A 427 -6.44 -7.68 6.80
N ARG A 428 -5.18 -7.93 7.16
CA ARG A 428 -4.63 -9.29 7.30
C ARG A 428 -5.29 -10.08 8.43
N LEU A 429 -5.56 -9.45 9.56
CA LEU A 429 -6.31 -10.08 10.65
C LEU A 429 -7.72 -10.48 10.18
N TYR A 430 -8.39 -9.63 9.39
CA TYR A 430 -9.67 -9.95 8.77
C TYR A 430 -9.59 -11.11 7.77
N MET A 431 -8.54 -11.18 6.96
CA MET A 431 -8.32 -12.31 6.05
C MET A 431 -8.25 -13.60 6.86
N LEU A 432 -7.49 -13.62 7.95
CA LEU A 432 -7.42 -14.80 8.84
C LEU A 432 -8.76 -15.12 9.51
N ALA A 433 -9.62 -14.13 9.74
CA ALA A 433 -10.93 -14.35 10.35
C ALA A 433 -11.98 -14.98 9.41
N SER A 434 -11.81 -14.83 8.09
CA SER A 434 -12.84 -15.10 7.08
C SER A 434 -12.43 -16.07 5.97
N SER A 435 -11.23 -16.69 6.08
CA SER A 435 -10.66 -17.63 5.11
C SER A 435 -10.91 -19.09 5.43
#